data_AF-A0A0G1R927-F1
#
_entry.id   AF-A0A0G1R927-F1
#
_cell.length_a   1.000
_cell.length_b   1.000
_cell.length_c   1.000
_cell.angle_alpha   90.00
_cell.angle_beta   90.00
_cell.angle_gamma   90.00
#
_symmetry.space_group_name_H-M   'P 1'
#
loop_
_entity.id
_entity.type
_entity.pdbx_description
1 polymer ?
#
loop_
_entity_poly.entity_id
_entity_poly.type
_entity_poly.pdbx_seq_one_letter_code
_entity_poly.pdbx_strand_id
1 'polypeptide(L)'
;SVFPVSSLEVRPGLQSTLDVISAARQGSVREALLGTGPNTFGAAWLAHKPVQVNQTPFWNLDFNVGYSTLATAFGTVGFLGAIAWLVPLILLGFALVRAVRLGVLSRDERLAAALLGVGSLFLFAAVVLYVPSQNILLLAFVLSGSAFGFLWRQGQAAREEGVSSVLRGIGVLAVAGGLLVLTVVPGFITARRLAAESYTGAGLSALASGDTDAALGLAARAQGVERTANALRLQVEAGTRKLAAIAQDTAMKPEDARAAFTAQVQSTIPAAQAAIAAAPTDYRAHFLLARVYDLLSLLKVEGAYQGAAAAYSAAAERNPTNPALPLAVARLEAAAGNAEGTQTAITRALQLKPDYTDAILFVVQINVANNDLASAIENTKIAVQTAPGVASIWFQLGLLHYSGGNAKDAIPALEQALTLAPEYANAKYFLGLAYYKEGRQNDALRLFEELVLSNPDNTEVKTIVTNLQAGKDPLDGLQPPTAPQDRQTAPVSQ
;
A
#
# COMPACT_ATOMS: atom_id res chain seq x y z
N SER A 1 -13.91 12.96 -18.97
CA SER A 1 -13.24 11.75 -19.50
C SER A 1 -13.58 10.60 -18.57
N VAL A 2 -14.38 9.66 -19.06
CA VAL A 2 -14.98 8.58 -18.27
C VAL A 2 -14.00 7.39 -18.29
N PHE A 3 -13.50 7.01 -17.10
CA PHE A 3 -12.53 5.93 -16.81
C PHE A 3 -11.04 6.15 -17.19
N PRO A 4 -10.25 6.91 -16.40
CA PRO A 4 -8.81 6.78 -16.39
C PRO A 4 -8.44 5.60 -15.48
N VAL A 5 -8.68 4.35 -15.92
CA VAL A 5 -8.13 3.19 -15.22
C VAL A 5 -6.85 2.78 -15.94
N SER A 6 -5.78 3.56 -15.75
CA SER A 6 -4.43 3.04 -15.94
C SER A 6 -4.08 2.20 -14.71
N SER A 7 -4.64 0.99 -14.59
CA SER A 7 -4.11 0.04 -13.62
C SER A 7 -2.78 -0.45 -14.18
N LEU A 8 -1.68 0.20 -13.80
CA LEU A 8 -0.36 -0.36 -14.03
C LEU A 8 -0.31 -1.68 -13.23
N GLU A 9 -0.48 -2.81 -13.89
CA GLU A 9 -0.27 -4.10 -13.26
C GLU A 9 1.23 -4.31 -13.05
N VAL A 10 1.71 -3.82 -11.92
CA VAL A 10 3.11 -4.03 -11.51
C VAL A 10 3.24 -5.41 -10.90
N ARG A 11 4.36 -6.07 -11.19
CA ARG A 11 4.72 -7.38 -10.63
C ARG A 11 6.19 -7.38 -10.22
N PRO A 12 6.58 -8.26 -9.28
CA PRO A 12 7.98 -8.53 -9.03
C PRO A 12 8.66 -9.10 -10.27
N GLY A 13 9.95 -8.78 -10.44
CA GLY A 13 10.78 -9.47 -11.43
C GLY A 13 10.89 -10.97 -11.14
N LEU A 14 11.24 -11.76 -12.17
CA LEU A 14 11.40 -13.20 -12.03
C LEU A 14 12.45 -13.55 -10.96
N GLN A 15 13.60 -12.87 -10.95
CA GLN A 15 14.64 -13.11 -9.97
C GLN A 15 14.14 -12.88 -8.54
N SER A 16 13.52 -11.72 -8.27
CA SER A 16 12.96 -11.42 -6.94
C SER A 16 11.87 -12.41 -6.54
N THR A 17 11.07 -12.89 -7.49
CA THR A 17 10.07 -13.95 -7.25
C THR A 17 10.74 -15.24 -6.80
N LEU A 18 11.81 -15.68 -7.48
CA LEU A 18 12.53 -16.89 -7.14
C LEU A 18 13.30 -16.77 -5.82
N ASP A 19 13.89 -15.61 -5.53
CA ASP A 19 14.59 -15.34 -4.27
C ASP A 19 13.64 -15.46 -3.07
N VAL A 20 12.45 -14.86 -3.18
CA VAL A 20 11.40 -14.94 -2.15
C VAL A 20 10.92 -16.38 -1.96
N ILE A 21 10.70 -17.10 -3.04
CA ILE A 21 10.31 -18.52 -3.00
C ILE A 21 11.39 -19.37 -2.33
N SER A 22 12.65 -19.14 -2.68
CA SER A 22 13.79 -19.87 -2.12
C SER A 22 13.94 -19.61 -0.63
N ALA A 23 13.85 -18.34 -0.22
CA ALA A 23 13.92 -17.94 1.18
C ALA A 23 12.77 -18.54 2.01
N ALA A 24 11.54 -18.50 1.48
CA ALA A 24 10.37 -19.03 2.16
C ALA A 24 10.44 -20.55 2.39
N ARG A 25 11.16 -21.29 1.53
CA ARG A 25 11.33 -22.73 1.65
C ARG A 25 12.37 -23.16 2.69
N GLN A 26 13.24 -22.23 3.12
CA GLN A 26 14.32 -22.48 4.09
C GLN A 26 15.16 -23.75 3.81
N GLY A 27 15.36 -24.12 2.54
CA GLY A 27 16.09 -25.34 2.14
C GLY A 27 15.33 -26.67 2.32
N SER A 28 14.05 -26.64 2.67
CA SER A 28 13.20 -27.83 2.84
C SER A 28 12.89 -28.52 1.51
N VAL A 29 13.31 -29.79 1.38
CA VAL A 29 12.97 -30.62 0.21
C VAL A 29 11.45 -30.82 0.10
N ARG A 30 10.75 -30.93 1.23
CA ARG A 30 9.29 -31.08 1.25
C ARG A 30 8.61 -29.85 0.64
N GLU A 31 9.02 -28.65 1.02
CA GLU A 31 8.44 -27.41 0.52
C GLU A 31 8.89 -27.11 -0.91
N ALA A 32 10.06 -27.60 -1.33
CA ALA A 32 10.44 -27.58 -2.74
C ALA A 32 9.49 -28.44 -3.60
N LEU A 33 9.06 -29.61 -3.10
CA LEU A 33 8.19 -30.53 -3.83
C LEU A 33 6.70 -30.16 -3.76
N LEU A 34 6.21 -29.80 -2.58
CA LEU A 34 4.78 -29.56 -2.30
C LEU A 34 4.41 -28.08 -2.14
N GLY A 35 5.41 -27.20 -2.03
CA GLY A 35 5.20 -25.77 -1.83
C GLY A 35 4.93 -25.40 -0.37
N THR A 36 4.81 -24.10 -0.14
CA THR A 36 4.47 -23.50 1.17
C THR A 36 2.96 -23.48 1.43
N GLY A 37 2.14 -23.92 0.48
CA GLY A 37 0.68 -23.92 0.53
C GLY A 37 0.04 -22.87 -0.40
N PRO A 38 -1.22 -23.07 -0.81
CA PRO A 38 -1.92 -22.11 -1.66
C PRO A 38 -2.07 -20.74 -0.99
N ASN A 39 -2.00 -19.67 -1.78
CA ASN A 39 -2.17 -18.28 -1.32
C ASN A 39 -1.15 -17.81 -0.25
N THR A 40 0.05 -18.41 -0.20
CA THR A 40 1.09 -18.05 0.77
C THR A 40 2.16 -17.10 0.23
N PHE A 41 2.17 -16.83 -1.09
CA PHE A 41 3.19 -15.98 -1.71
C PHE A 41 3.23 -14.57 -1.11
N GLY A 42 2.09 -13.96 -0.80
CA GLY A 42 2.05 -12.64 -0.18
C GLY A 42 2.76 -12.59 1.18
N ALA A 43 2.56 -13.60 2.03
CA ALA A 43 3.25 -13.69 3.32
C ALA A 43 4.75 -13.91 3.14
N ALA A 44 5.14 -14.77 2.20
CA ALA A 44 6.55 -14.98 1.84
C ALA A 44 7.19 -13.68 1.32
N TRP A 45 6.46 -12.91 0.49
CA TRP A 45 6.90 -11.62 -0.02
C TRP A 45 7.14 -10.65 1.12
N LEU A 46 6.21 -10.49 2.05
CA LEU A 46 6.38 -9.59 3.19
C LEU A 46 7.62 -9.96 4.02
N ALA A 47 7.81 -11.24 4.33
CA ALA A 47 8.92 -11.70 5.15
C ALA A 47 10.30 -11.62 4.45
N HIS A 48 10.33 -11.78 3.12
CA HIS A 48 11.59 -11.98 2.37
C HIS A 48 11.77 -11.03 1.18
N LYS A 49 11.00 -9.94 1.11
CA LYS A 49 11.13 -8.93 0.04
C LYS A 49 12.58 -8.45 -0.06
N PRO A 50 13.24 -8.57 -1.24
CA PRO A 50 14.61 -8.12 -1.42
C PRO A 50 14.75 -6.62 -1.14
N VAL A 51 15.80 -6.22 -0.42
CA VAL A 51 16.03 -4.82 -0.03
C VAL A 51 16.17 -3.89 -1.24
N GLN A 52 16.62 -4.40 -2.39
CA GLN A 52 16.73 -3.65 -3.64
C GLN A 52 15.37 -3.11 -4.12
N VAL A 53 14.26 -3.79 -3.79
CA VAL A 53 12.91 -3.30 -4.13
C VAL A 53 12.62 -1.95 -3.46
N ASN A 54 13.26 -1.66 -2.32
CA ASN A 54 13.07 -0.38 -1.64
C ASN A 54 13.61 0.84 -2.39
N GLN A 55 14.52 0.61 -3.33
CA GLN A 55 15.07 1.65 -4.21
C GLN A 55 14.14 1.94 -5.41
N THR A 56 13.03 1.20 -5.54
CA THR A 56 12.05 1.40 -6.61
C THR A 56 10.88 2.25 -6.12
N PRO A 57 10.10 2.86 -7.03
CA PRO A 57 8.84 3.53 -6.69
C PRO A 57 7.79 2.60 -6.05
N PHE A 58 7.98 1.28 -6.15
CA PHE A 58 7.04 0.25 -5.70
C PHE A 58 7.40 -0.36 -4.34
N TRP A 59 8.30 0.29 -3.57
CA TRP A 59 8.80 -0.21 -2.30
C TRP A 59 7.71 -0.54 -1.26
N ASN A 60 6.59 0.18 -1.32
CA ASN A 60 5.44 0.06 -0.41
C ASN A 60 4.33 -0.86 -0.95
N LEU A 61 4.55 -1.55 -2.08
CA LEU A 61 3.58 -2.49 -2.63
C LEU A 61 3.73 -3.88 -2.01
N ASP A 62 2.62 -4.39 -1.49
CA ASP A 62 2.50 -5.76 -0.97
C ASP A 62 2.07 -6.70 -2.12
N PHE A 63 3.03 -7.35 -2.77
CA PHE A 63 2.73 -8.26 -3.88
C PHE A 63 2.19 -9.60 -3.39
N ASN A 64 0.97 -9.95 -3.80
CA ASN A 64 0.33 -11.24 -3.47
C ASN A 64 0.58 -12.33 -4.52
N VAL A 65 1.19 -11.97 -5.64
CA VAL A 65 1.57 -12.86 -6.75
C VAL A 65 2.95 -12.46 -7.25
N GLY A 66 3.72 -13.44 -7.71
CA GLY A 66 5.04 -13.21 -8.30
C GLY A 66 4.97 -12.79 -9.77
N TYR A 67 6.06 -13.03 -10.48
CA TYR A 67 6.23 -12.70 -11.90
C TYR A 67 5.09 -13.24 -12.80
N SER A 68 4.73 -14.52 -12.63
CA SER A 68 3.65 -15.18 -13.38
C SER A 68 2.90 -16.17 -12.51
N THR A 69 1.74 -16.64 -12.98
CA THR A 69 0.96 -17.64 -12.25
C THR A 69 1.76 -18.92 -12.06
N LEU A 70 2.49 -19.38 -13.09
CA LEU A 70 3.32 -20.58 -12.97
C LEU A 70 4.53 -20.37 -12.04
N ALA A 71 5.23 -19.23 -12.13
CA ALA A 71 6.34 -18.92 -11.23
C ALA A 71 5.86 -18.87 -9.76
N THR A 72 4.69 -18.30 -9.52
CA THR A 72 4.06 -18.27 -8.19
C THR A 72 3.63 -19.66 -7.74
N ALA A 73 3.14 -20.50 -8.66
CA ALA A 73 2.76 -21.89 -8.39
C ALA A 73 3.96 -22.72 -7.92
N PHE A 74 5.16 -22.51 -8.48
CA PHE A 74 6.36 -23.19 -7.98
C PHE A 74 6.57 -22.94 -6.48
N GLY A 75 6.39 -21.71 -6.01
CA GLY A 75 6.51 -21.40 -4.58
C GLY A 75 5.40 -22.00 -3.74
N THR A 76 4.16 -21.77 -4.15
CA THR A 76 2.98 -22.05 -3.33
C THR A 76 2.56 -23.52 -3.34
N VAL A 77 2.62 -24.20 -4.50
CA VAL A 77 2.23 -25.61 -4.65
C VAL A 77 3.41 -26.53 -5.02
N GLY A 78 4.63 -25.98 -5.01
CA GLY A 78 5.85 -26.75 -5.20
C GLY A 78 6.06 -27.19 -6.64
N PHE A 79 7.13 -27.97 -6.84
CA PHE A 79 7.46 -28.55 -8.13
C PHE A 79 6.36 -29.47 -8.67
N LEU A 80 5.79 -30.33 -7.81
CA LEU A 80 4.75 -31.27 -8.23
C LEU A 80 3.46 -30.54 -8.62
N GLY A 81 3.06 -29.54 -7.82
CA GLY A 81 1.91 -28.70 -8.14
C GLY A 81 2.13 -27.89 -9.42
N ALA A 82 3.31 -27.29 -9.59
CA ALA A 82 3.63 -26.54 -10.81
C ALA A 82 3.63 -27.42 -12.07
N ILE A 83 4.08 -28.68 -11.99
CA ILE A 83 3.93 -29.64 -13.11
C ILE A 83 2.47 -30.00 -13.34
N ALA A 84 1.65 -30.11 -12.29
CA ALA A 84 0.22 -30.38 -12.43
C ALA A 84 -0.49 -29.30 -13.27
N TRP A 85 -0.04 -28.04 -13.20
CA TRP A 85 -0.53 -26.95 -14.06
C TRP A 85 -0.24 -27.17 -15.56
N LEU A 86 0.72 -28.03 -15.91
CA LEU A 86 1.06 -28.38 -17.29
C LEU A 86 0.34 -29.64 -17.79
N VAL A 87 -0.33 -30.40 -16.92
CA VAL A 87 -1.05 -31.63 -17.30
C VAL A 87 -2.06 -31.41 -18.44
N PRO A 88 -2.88 -30.34 -18.46
CA PRO A 88 -3.79 -30.10 -19.57
C PRO A 88 -3.08 -30.00 -20.93
N LEU A 89 -1.91 -29.35 -20.97
CA LEU A 89 -1.09 -29.25 -22.19
C LEU A 89 -0.50 -30.60 -22.59
N ILE A 90 -0.04 -31.40 -21.63
CA ILE A 90 0.51 -32.74 -21.88
C ILE A 90 -0.58 -33.65 -22.46
N LEU A 91 -1.77 -33.66 -21.86
CA LEU A 91 -2.91 -34.45 -22.32
C LEU A 91 -3.35 -34.03 -23.72
N LEU A 92 -3.41 -32.72 -23.97
CA LEU A 92 -3.73 -32.16 -25.28
C LEU A 92 -2.71 -32.58 -26.35
N GLY A 93 -1.41 -32.48 -26.04
CA GLY A 93 -0.33 -32.93 -26.91
C GLY A 93 -0.43 -34.42 -27.23
N PHE A 94 -0.69 -35.25 -26.23
CA PHE A 94 -0.88 -36.69 -26.42
C PHE A 94 -2.11 -37.00 -27.31
N ALA A 95 -3.24 -36.35 -27.04
CA ALA A 95 -4.45 -36.52 -27.83
C ALA A 95 -4.25 -36.09 -29.29
N LEU A 96 -3.51 -35.00 -29.53
CA LEU A 96 -3.19 -34.51 -30.85
C LEU A 96 -2.30 -35.51 -31.62
N VAL A 97 -1.21 -35.99 -31.00
CA VAL A 97 -0.32 -36.99 -31.61
C VAL A 97 -1.08 -38.27 -31.95
N ARG A 98 -1.94 -38.74 -31.05
CA ARG A 98 -2.80 -39.91 -31.27
C ARG A 98 -3.74 -39.70 -32.45
N ALA A 99 -4.46 -38.58 -32.49
CA ALA A 99 -5.44 -38.30 -33.53
C ALA A 99 -4.79 -38.17 -34.92
N VAL A 100 -3.59 -37.57 -35.01
CA VAL A 100 -2.79 -37.51 -36.24
C VAL A 100 -2.33 -38.90 -36.68
N ARG A 101 -1.81 -39.72 -35.76
CA ARG A 101 -1.33 -41.09 -36.06
C ARG A 101 -2.42 -42.02 -36.56
N LEU A 102 -3.64 -41.89 -36.03
CA LEU A 102 -4.75 -42.73 -36.45
C LEU A 102 -5.35 -42.30 -37.80
N GLY A 103 -5.02 -41.10 -38.31
CA GLY A 103 -5.48 -40.62 -39.62
C GLY A 103 -7.00 -40.42 -39.74
N VAL A 104 -7.72 -40.36 -38.61
CA VAL A 104 -9.20 -40.43 -38.56
C VAL A 104 -9.87 -39.08 -38.79
N LEU A 105 -9.12 -37.97 -38.66
CA LEU A 105 -9.68 -36.63 -38.73
C LEU A 105 -10.00 -36.19 -40.17
N SER A 106 -11.24 -35.79 -40.41
CA SER A 106 -11.65 -35.05 -41.61
C SER A 106 -10.98 -33.65 -41.70
N ARG A 107 -11.21 -32.91 -42.80
CA ARG A 107 -10.68 -31.54 -42.92
C ARG A 107 -11.26 -30.60 -41.85
N ASP A 108 -12.57 -30.66 -41.62
CA ASP A 108 -13.26 -29.77 -40.68
C ASP A 108 -12.89 -30.12 -39.23
N GLU A 109 -12.75 -31.41 -38.91
CA GLU A 109 -12.32 -31.85 -37.58
C GLU A 109 -10.87 -31.49 -37.29
N ARG A 110 -9.97 -31.53 -38.30
CA ARG A 110 -8.61 -31.00 -38.16
C ARG A 110 -8.61 -29.52 -37.83
N LEU A 111 -9.48 -28.74 -38.48
CA LEU A 111 -9.58 -27.30 -38.24
C LEU A 111 -10.12 -27.00 -36.85
N ALA A 112 -11.16 -27.70 -36.40
CA ALA A 112 -11.70 -27.58 -35.04
C ALA A 112 -10.67 -27.97 -33.97
N ALA A 113 -9.99 -29.11 -34.14
CA ALA A 113 -8.91 -29.54 -33.27
C ALA A 113 -7.76 -28.53 -33.21
N ALA A 114 -7.37 -27.97 -34.36
CA ALA A 114 -6.32 -26.96 -34.43
C ALA A 114 -6.73 -25.68 -33.71
N LEU A 115 -7.94 -25.16 -33.93
CA LEU A 115 -8.42 -23.94 -33.27
C LEU A 115 -8.50 -24.11 -31.74
N LEU A 116 -9.11 -25.20 -31.27
CA LEU A 116 -9.21 -25.48 -29.83
C LEU A 116 -7.83 -25.74 -29.21
N GLY A 117 -6.95 -26.46 -29.92
CA GLY A 117 -5.60 -26.77 -29.47
C GLY A 117 -4.70 -25.54 -29.40
N VAL A 118 -4.66 -24.72 -30.45
CA VAL A 118 -3.89 -23.47 -30.49
C VAL A 118 -4.42 -22.46 -29.47
N GLY A 119 -5.75 -22.32 -29.36
CA GLY A 119 -6.37 -21.46 -28.35
C GLY A 119 -6.01 -21.90 -26.92
N SER A 120 -6.10 -23.20 -26.62
CA SER A 120 -5.66 -23.78 -25.35
C SER A 120 -4.18 -23.51 -25.08
N LEU A 121 -3.31 -23.77 -26.06
CA LEU A 121 -1.86 -23.55 -25.96
C LEU A 121 -1.54 -22.08 -25.67
N PHE A 122 -2.18 -21.15 -26.39
CA PHE A 122 -2.00 -19.72 -26.20
C PHE A 122 -2.38 -19.28 -24.78
N LEU A 123 -3.54 -19.72 -24.29
CA LEU A 123 -4.01 -19.33 -22.95
C LEU A 123 -3.15 -19.92 -21.83
N PHE A 124 -2.66 -21.16 -21.97
CA PHE A 124 -1.72 -21.72 -21.00
C PHE A 124 -0.30 -21.14 -21.11
N ALA A 125 0.15 -20.76 -22.32
CA ALA A 125 1.40 -20.01 -22.47
C ALA A 125 1.34 -18.67 -21.71
N ALA A 126 0.17 -18.03 -21.67
CA ALA A 126 -0.04 -16.83 -20.86
C ALA A 126 0.12 -17.09 -19.35
N VAL A 127 -0.20 -18.28 -18.83
CA VAL A 127 0.02 -18.65 -17.40
C VAL A 127 1.52 -18.70 -17.05
N VAL A 128 2.38 -19.03 -18.03
CA VAL A 128 3.84 -19.10 -17.87
C VAL A 128 4.46 -17.72 -17.79
N LEU A 129 3.99 -16.80 -18.64
CA LEU A 129 4.60 -15.48 -18.85
C LEU A 129 3.86 -14.33 -18.15
N TYR A 130 2.66 -14.58 -17.64
CA TYR A 130 1.76 -13.56 -17.12
C TYR A 130 0.89 -14.11 -15.98
N VAL A 131 0.11 -13.24 -15.32
CA VAL A 131 -0.89 -13.59 -14.30
C VAL A 131 -2.28 -13.35 -14.90
N PRO A 132 -2.83 -14.30 -15.69
CA PRO A 132 -4.14 -14.14 -16.28
C PRO A 132 -5.25 -14.00 -15.23
N SER A 133 -6.30 -13.27 -15.59
CA SER A 133 -7.50 -13.19 -14.76
C SER A 133 -8.15 -14.57 -14.57
N GLN A 134 -8.96 -14.72 -13.53
CA GLN A 134 -9.67 -15.98 -13.27
C GLN A 134 -10.54 -16.42 -14.45
N ASN A 135 -11.11 -15.47 -15.20
CA ASN A 135 -11.90 -15.75 -16.41
C ASN A 135 -11.04 -16.36 -17.52
N ILE A 136 -9.84 -15.83 -17.74
CA ILE A 136 -8.90 -16.35 -18.73
C ILE A 136 -8.41 -17.74 -18.32
N LEU A 137 -8.11 -17.95 -17.04
CA LEU A 137 -7.75 -19.26 -16.50
C LEU A 137 -8.87 -20.29 -16.70
N LEU A 138 -10.11 -19.93 -16.35
CA LEU A 138 -11.26 -20.81 -16.54
C LEU A 138 -11.44 -21.17 -18.03
N LEU A 139 -11.34 -20.18 -18.91
CA LEU A 139 -11.42 -20.41 -20.35
C LEU A 139 -10.30 -21.34 -20.86
N ALA A 140 -9.08 -21.20 -20.34
CA ALA A 140 -7.96 -22.09 -20.67
C ALA A 140 -8.29 -23.55 -20.34
N PHE A 141 -8.78 -23.81 -19.12
CA PHE A 141 -9.20 -25.15 -18.70
C PHE A 141 -10.37 -25.68 -19.52
N VAL A 142 -11.40 -24.87 -19.78
CA VAL A 142 -12.57 -25.28 -20.59
C VAL A 142 -12.15 -25.63 -22.02
N LEU A 143 -11.33 -24.80 -22.67
CA LEU A 143 -10.86 -25.05 -24.03
C LEU A 143 -9.96 -26.29 -24.09
N SER A 144 -9.02 -26.44 -23.15
CA SER A 144 -8.15 -27.62 -23.09
C SER A 144 -8.92 -28.92 -22.87
N GLY A 145 -9.90 -28.92 -21.96
CA GLY A 145 -10.76 -30.07 -21.70
C GLY A 145 -11.65 -30.41 -22.89
N SER A 146 -12.23 -29.39 -23.54
CA SER A 146 -13.05 -29.57 -24.75
C SER A 146 -12.24 -30.12 -25.91
N ALA A 147 -11.03 -29.59 -26.14
CA ALA A 147 -10.10 -30.06 -27.15
C ALA A 147 -9.67 -31.51 -26.89
N PHE A 148 -9.30 -31.83 -25.65
CA PHE A 148 -8.94 -33.18 -25.25
C PHE A 148 -10.11 -34.16 -25.47
N GLY A 149 -11.30 -33.83 -25.00
CA GLY A 149 -12.49 -34.67 -25.17
C GLY A 149 -12.85 -34.89 -26.63
N PHE A 150 -12.79 -33.84 -27.46
CA PHE A 150 -13.02 -33.91 -28.89
C PHE A 150 -12.03 -34.86 -29.58
N LEU A 151 -10.73 -34.70 -29.30
CA LEU A 151 -9.67 -35.52 -29.88
C LEU A 151 -9.70 -36.97 -29.37
N TRP A 152 -10.00 -37.17 -28.09
CA TRP A 152 -10.00 -38.49 -27.46
C TRP A 152 -11.11 -39.41 -27.97
N ARG A 153 -12.26 -38.81 -28.32
CA ARG A 153 -13.42 -39.54 -28.82
C ARG A 153 -13.26 -40.01 -30.27
N GLN A 154 -12.30 -39.47 -31.01
CA GLN A 154 -12.09 -39.86 -32.41
C GLN A 154 -11.50 -41.28 -32.53
N GLY A 155 -12.04 -42.06 -33.48
CA GLY A 155 -11.60 -43.44 -33.74
C GLY A 155 -12.19 -44.50 -32.80
N GLN A 156 -13.08 -44.13 -31.88
CA GLN A 156 -13.94 -45.08 -31.19
C GLN A 156 -15.35 -45.00 -31.79
N ALA A 157 -15.87 -46.12 -32.33
CA ALA A 157 -17.31 -46.25 -32.50
C ALA A 157 -17.95 -45.93 -31.15
N ALA A 158 -19.07 -45.20 -31.14
CA ALA A 158 -19.83 -44.97 -29.93
C ALA A 158 -20.27 -46.34 -29.37
N ARG A 159 -19.39 -46.99 -28.58
CA ARG A 159 -19.75 -48.15 -27.81
C ARG A 159 -20.75 -47.61 -26.82
N GLU A 160 -22.01 -47.95 -27.02
CA GLU A 160 -23.03 -47.85 -26.00
C GLU A 160 -22.53 -48.70 -24.82
N GLU A 161 -21.72 -48.10 -23.95
CA GLU A 161 -21.25 -48.76 -22.75
C GLU A 161 -22.49 -49.18 -21.95
N GLY A 162 -22.66 -50.47 -21.71
CA GLY A 162 -23.85 -51.05 -21.08
C GLY A 162 -23.88 -50.80 -19.57
N VAL A 163 -24.02 -49.55 -19.15
CA VAL A 163 -24.40 -49.19 -17.77
C VAL A 163 -25.87 -48.78 -17.79
N SER A 164 -26.68 -49.33 -16.89
CA SER A 164 -28.15 -49.13 -16.89
C SER A 164 -28.53 -47.64 -16.92
N SER A 165 -29.58 -47.30 -17.68
CA SER A 165 -29.98 -45.91 -17.96
C SER A 165 -30.28 -45.10 -16.69
N VAL A 166 -30.77 -45.77 -15.63
CA VAL A 166 -31.12 -45.16 -14.34
C VAL A 166 -29.86 -44.79 -13.55
N LEU A 167 -28.85 -45.67 -13.47
CA LEU A 167 -27.60 -45.38 -12.78
C LEU A 167 -26.82 -44.24 -13.47
N ARG A 168 -26.91 -44.13 -14.80
CA ARG A 168 -26.40 -42.97 -15.55
C ARG A 168 -27.17 -41.69 -15.24
N GLY A 169 -28.51 -41.73 -15.24
CA GLY A 169 -29.33 -40.56 -14.92
C GLY A 169 -29.05 -40.04 -13.51
N ILE A 170 -28.97 -40.94 -12.52
CA ILE A 170 -28.60 -40.60 -11.14
C ILE A 170 -27.17 -40.08 -11.07
N GLY A 171 -26.21 -40.72 -11.75
CA GLY A 171 -24.82 -40.25 -11.79
C GLY A 171 -24.65 -38.88 -12.41
N VAL A 172 -25.35 -38.60 -13.52
CA VAL A 172 -25.34 -37.28 -14.18
C VAL A 172 -25.99 -36.22 -13.29
N LEU A 173 -27.14 -36.52 -12.67
CA LEU A 173 -27.79 -35.60 -11.73
C LEU A 173 -26.93 -35.35 -10.48
N ALA A 174 -26.23 -36.36 -9.97
CA ALA A 174 -25.32 -36.24 -8.84
C ALA A 174 -24.10 -35.38 -9.20
N VAL A 175 -23.50 -35.57 -10.37
CA VAL A 175 -22.39 -34.73 -10.86
C VAL A 175 -22.86 -33.31 -11.13
N ALA A 176 -24.02 -33.12 -11.78
CA ALA A 176 -24.59 -31.81 -12.03
C ALA A 176 -24.94 -31.07 -10.73
N GLY A 177 -25.55 -31.77 -9.76
CA GLY A 177 -25.83 -31.25 -8.42
C GLY A 177 -24.55 -30.90 -7.66
N GLY A 178 -23.53 -31.76 -7.73
CA GLY A 178 -22.21 -31.50 -7.14
C GLY A 178 -21.53 -30.26 -7.75
N LEU A 179 -21.54 -30.13 -9.07
CA LEU A 179 -21.01 -28.95 -9.77
C LEU A 179 -21.81 -27.69 -9.44
N LEU A 180 -23.14 -27.79 -9.31
CA LEU A 180 -23.98 -26.67 -8.89
C LEU A 180 -23.62 -26.20 -7.48
N VAL A 181 -23.45 -27.12 -6.53
CA VAL A 181 -23.02 -26.77 -5.17
C VAL A 181 -21.61 -26.15 -5.17
N LEU A 182 -20.68 -26.73 -5.94
CA LEU A 182 -19.31 -26.23 -6.09
C LEU A 182 -19.21 -24.87 -6.76
N THR A 183 -20.26 -24.41 -7.46
CA THR A 183 -20.29 -23.09 -8.10
C THR A 183 -21.08 -22.07 -7.29
N VAL A 184 -22.28 -22.45 -6.82
CA VAL A 184 -23.18 -21.55 -6.08
C VAL A 184 -22.61 -21.19 -4.72
N VAL A 185 -22.06 -22.15 -3.97
CA VAL A 185 -21.55 -21.87 -2.61
C VAL A 185 -20.34 -20.92 -2.64
N PRO A 186 -19.28 -21.17 -3.44
CA PRO A 186 -18.18 -20.21 -3.56
C PRO A 186 -18.63 -18.88 -4.20
N GLY A 187 -19.58 -18.90 -5.13
CA GLY A 187 -20.18 -17.70 -5.71
C GLY A 187 -20.83 -16.81 -4.65
N PHE A 188 -21.63 -17.40 -3.76
CA PHE A 188 -22.27 -16.69 -2.65
C PHE A 188 -21.25 -16.13 -1.65
N ILE A 189 -20.24 -16.92 -1.27
CA ILE A 189 -19.14 -16.46 -0.39
C ILE A 189 -18.39 -15.28 -1.02
N THR A 190 -18.09 -15.38 -2.32
CA THR A 190 -17.40 -14.33 -3.06
C THR A 190 -18.23 -13.06 -3.16
N ALA A 191 -19.55 -13.18 -3.39
CA ALA A 191 -20.46 -12.04 -3.44
C ALA A 191 -20.54 -11.31 -2.09
N ARG A 192 -20.64 -12.05 -0.98
CA ARG A 192 -20.60 -11.46 0.38
C ARG A 192 -19.28 -10.75 0.65
N ARG A 193 -18.16 -11.37 0.27
CA ARG A 193 -16.83 -10.76 0.42
C ARG A 193 -16.70 -9.49 -0.41
N LEU A 194 -17.17 -9.50 -1.67
CA LEU A 194 -17.15 -8.32 -2.53
C LEU A 194 -18.00 -7.18 -1.95
N ALA A 195 -19.18 -7.49 -1.40
CA ALA A 195 -20.02 -6.50 -0.73
C ALA A 195 -19.32 -5.91 0.51
N ALA A 196 -18.67 -6.73 1.34
CA ALA A 196 -17.90 -6.25 2.49
C ALA A 196 -16.70 -5.38 2.08
N GLU A 197 -15.97 -5.76 1.02
CA GLU A 197 -14.86 -4.96 0.48
C GLU A 197 -15.37 -3.64 -0.12
N SER A 198 -16.55 -3.62 -0.75
CA SER A 198 -17.18 -2.39 -1.24
C SER A 198 -17.48 -1.41 -0.10
N TYR A 199 -18.05 -1.88 1.01
CA TYR A 199 -18.27 -1.04 2.20
C TYR A 199 -16.96 -0.57 2.82
N THR A 200 -15.94 -1.44 2.83
CA THR A 200 -14.61 -1.10 3.34
C THR A 200 -13.96 0.00 2.48
N GLY A 201 -14.03 -0.11 1.15
CA GLY A 201 -13.55 0.91 0.22
C GLY A 201 -14.26 2.25 0.39
N ALA A 202 -15.60 2.24 0.53
CA ALA A 202 -16.37 3.44 0.83
C ALA A 202 -15.96 4.05 2.18
N GLY A 203 -15.71 3.22 3.20
CA GLY A 203 -15.27 3.67 4.51
C GLY A 203 -13.86 4.27 4.51
N LEU A 204 -12.94 3.71 3.72
CA LEU A 204 -11.62 4.32 3.50
C LEU A 204 -11.73 5.69 2.82
N SER A 205 -12.66 5.84 1.87
CA SER A 205 -12.92 7.14 1.23
C SER A 205 -13.50 8.16 2.22
N ALA A 206 -14.44 7.76 3.07
CA ALA A 206 -14.99 8.63 4.13
C ALA A 206 -13.90 9.04 5.14
N LEU A 207 -13.02 8.10 5.49
CA LEU A 207 -11.89 8.37 6.36
C LEU A 207 -10.89 9.36 5.71
N ALA A 208 -10.67 9.25 4.40
CA ALA A 208 -9.83 10.17 3.65
C ALA A 208 -10.41 11.60 3.58
N SER A 209 -11.74 11.74 3.57
CA SER A 209 -12.42 13.04 3.67
C SER A 209 -12.55 13.58 5.10
N GLY A 210 -11.97 12.90 6.10
CA GLY A 210 -12.02 13.30 7.51
C GLY A 210 -13.28 12.86 8.26
N ASP A 211 -14.24 12.22 7.60
CA ASP A 211 -15.47 11.73 8.23
C ASP A 211 -15.24 10.38 8.91
N THR A 212 -14.79 10.47 10.16
CA THR A 212 -14.39 9.31 10.95
C THR A 212 -15.60 8.48 11.41
N ASP A 213 -16.74 9.12 11.68
CA ASP A 213 -17.94 8.42 12.14
C ASP A 213 -18.61 7.63 11.01
N ALA A 214 -18.67 8.20 9.79
CA ALA A 214 -19.13 7.45 8.63
C ALA A 214 -18.21 6.25 8.34
N ALA A 215 -16.89 6.42 8.47
CA ALA A 215 -15.93 5.34 8.29
C ALA A 215 -16.15 4.19 9.30
N LEU A 216 -16.38 4.50 10.58
CA LEU A 216 -16.72 3.51 11.60
C LEU A 216 -18.05 2.80 11.31
N GLY A 217 -19.08 3.54 10.90
CA GLY A 217 -20.36 2.98 10.50
C GLY A 217 -20.26 2.02 9.29
N LEU A 218 -19.46 2.40 8.29
CA LEU A 218 -19.19 1.57 7.11
C LEU A 218 -18.36 0.33 7.45
N ALA A 219 -17.38 0.45 8.35
CA ALA A 219 -16.63 -0.68 8.87
C ALA A 219 -17.55 -1.68 9.60
N ALA A 220 -18.47 -1.20 10.43
CA ALA A 220 -19.45 -2.05 11.12
C ALA A 220 -20.40 -2.74 10.12
N ARG A 221 -20.87 -2.03 9.09
CA ARG A 221 -21.68 -2.63 8.01
C ARG A 221 -20.91 -3.71 7.25
N ALA A 222 -19.66 -3.45 6.90
CA ALA A 222 -18.79 -4.43 6.24
C ALA A 222 -18.66 -5.70 7.08
N GLN A 223 -18.37 -5.57 8.38
CA GLN A 223 -18.26 -6.71 9.30
C GLN A 223 -19.58 -7.44 9.54
N GLY A 224 -20.72 -6.75 9.46
CA GLY A 224 -22.05 -7.36 9.49
C GLY A 224 -22.34 -8.23 8.26
N VAL A 225 -21.76 -7.89 7.10
CA VAL A 225 -21.83 -8.71 5.88
C VAL A 225 -20.85 -9.86 5.94
N GLU A 226 -19.56 -9.59 6.15
CA GLU A 226 -18.49 -10.58 6.26
C GLU A 226 -17.34 -9.98 7.08
N ARG A 227 -16.87 -10.71 8.11
CA ARG A 227 -15.77 -10.25 8.95
C ARG A 227 -14.43 -10.44 8.23
N THR A 228 -14.04 -9.46 7.42
CA THR A 228 -12.75 -9.45 6.72
C THR A 228 -11.67 -8.72 7.51
N ALA A 229 -10.40 -9.10 7.31
CA ALA A 229 -9.27 -8.39 7.89
C ALA A 229 -9.21 -6.92 7.47
N ASN A 230 -9.62 -6.58 6.24
CA ASN A 230 -9.66 -5.21 5.74
C ASN A 230 -10.69 -4.36 6.49
N ALA A 231 -11.89 -4.89 6.71
CA ALA A 231 -12.95 -4.20 7.46
C ALA A 231 -12.56 -3.94 8.92
N LEU A 232 -11.87 -4.91 9.55
CA LEU A 232 -11.33 -4.76 10.91
C LEU A 232 -10.22 -3.70 10.95
N ARG A 233 -9.28 -3.71 9.99
CA ARG A 233 -8.23 -2.68 9.90
C ARG A 233 -8.80 -1.27 9.70
N LEU A 234 -9.84 -1.12 8.88
CA LEU A 234 -10.56 0.14 8.71
C LEU A 234 -11.16 0.62 10.05
N GLN A 235 -11.81 -0.26 10.81
CA GLN A 235 -12.34 0.08 12.12
C GLN A 235 -11.24 0.59 13.06
N VAL A 236 -10.07 -0.06 13.06
CA VAL A 236 -8.94 0.33 13.91
C VAL A 236 -8.39 1.69 13.50
N GLU A 237 -8.19 1.91 12.21
CA GLU A 237 -7.66 3.17 11.71
C GLU A 237 -8.61 4.35 12.00
N ALA A 238 -9.90 4.19 11.71
CA ALA A 238 -10.91 5.17 12.03
C ALA A 238 -11.03 5.37 13.56
N GLY A 239 -10.99 4.28 14.33
CA GLY A 239 -11.01 4.35 15.79
C GLY A 239 -9.82 5.11 16.37
N THR A 240 -8.63 4.95 15.80
CA THR A 240 -7.42 5.66 16.22
C THR A 240 -7.49 7.14 15.89
N ARG A 241 -8.03 7.52 14.70
CA ARG A 241 -8.27 8.93 14.38
C ARG A 241 -9.31 9.55 15.31
N LYS A 242 -10.36 8.81 15.67
CA LYS A 242 -11.36 9.26 16.65
C LYS A 242 -10.76 9.46 18.04
N LEU A 243 -9.87 8.57 18.49
CA LEU A 243 -9.13 8.75 19.74
C LEU A 243 -8.31 10.03 19.74
N ALA A 244 -7.58 10.31 18.66
CA ALA A 244 -6.80 11.53 18.53
C ALA A 244 -7.70 12.77 18.53
N ALA A 245 -8.84 12.74 17.84
CA ALA A 245 -9.81 13.83 17.82
C ALA A 245 -10.38 14.11 19.23
N ILE A 246 -10.79 13.07 19.97
CA ILE A 246 -11.29 13.22 21.35
C ILE A 246 -10.21 13.81 22.25
N ALA A 247 -8.96 13.39 22.10
CA ALA A 247 -7.85 13.88 22.91
C ALA A 247 -7.49 15.36 22.64
N GLN A 248 -7.82 15.86 21.44
CA GLN A 248 -7.56 17.25 21.02
C GLN A 248 -8.78 18.17 21.22
N ASP A 249 -9.96 17.62 21.53
CA ASP A 249 -11.18 18.39 21.71
C ASP A 249 -11.19 19.13 23.05
N THR A 250 -10.95 20.44 23.00
CA THR A 250 -10.97 21.32 24.18
C THR A 250 -12.38 21.81 24.55
N ALA A 251 -13.40 21.53 23.73
CA ALA A 251 -14.78 21.97 23.97
C ALA A 251 -15.59 20.95 24.79
N MET A 252 -15.21 19.66 24.73
CA MET A 252 -15.83 18.63 25.56
C MET A 252 -15.53 18.82 27.04
N LYS A 253 -16.51 18.49 27.90
CA LYS A 253 -16.25 18.40 29.35
C LYS A 253 -15.24 17.28 29.61
N PRO A 254 -14.28 17.47 30.54
CA PRO A 254 -13.25 16.47 30.80
C PRO A 254 -13.78 15.07 31.15
N GLU A 255 -14.91 14.99 31.86
CA GLU A 255 -15.54 13.71 32.22
C GLU A 255 -16.11 12.98 30.99
N ASP A 256 -16.81 13.72 30.12
CA ASP A 256 -17.39 13.19 28.88
C ASP A 256 -16.30 12.77 27.90
N ALA A 257 -15.24 13.59 27.75
CA ALA A 257 -14.08 13.27 26.93
C ALA A 257 -13.38 11.99 27.43
N ARG A 258 -13.18 11.85 28.75
CA ARG A 258 -12.58 10.64 29.34
C ARG A 258 -13.45 9.40 29.13
N ALA A 259 -14.76 9.52 29.28
CA ALA A 259 -15.70 8.42 29.05
C ALA A 259 -15.71 7.99 27.57
N ALA A 260 -15.80 8.96 26.65
CA ALA A 260 -15.77 8.71 25.20
C ALA A 260 -14.43 8.10 24.77
N PHE A 261 -13.32 8.62 25.28
CA PHE A 261 -11.98 8.09 25.01
C PHE A 261 -11.87 6.63 25.49
N THR A 262 -12.29 6.35 26.72
CA THR A 262 -12.26 4.99 27.29
C THR A 262 -13.10 4.01 26.47
N ALA A 263 -14.33 4.40 26.10
CA ALA A 263 -15.21 3.59 25.27
C ALA A 263 -14.58 3.31 23.89
N GLN A 264 -13.94 4.33 23.29
CA GLN A 264 -13.29 4.18 22.00
C GLN A 264 -12.06 3.26 22.08
N VAL A 265 -11.26 3.33 23.15
CA VAL A 265 -10.13 2.39 23.39
C VAL A 265 -10.65 0.95 23.52
N GLN A 266 -11.72 0.75 24.30
CA GLN A 266 -12.36 -0.56 24.50
C GLN A 266 -12.96 -1.16 23.21
N SER A 267 -13.27 -0.34 22.21
CA SER A 267 -13.65 -0.81 20.87
C SER A 267 -12.44 -1.08 19.97
N THR A 268 -11.45 -0.18 20.01
CA THR A 268 -10.36 -0.14 19.02
C THR A 268 -9.29 -1.22 19.26
N ILE A 269 -8.89 -1.46 20.51
CA ILE A 269 -7.87 -2.48 20.82
C ILE A 269 -8.37 -3.90 20.48
N PRO A 270 -9.58 -4.34 20.90
CA PRO A 270 -10.09 -5.65 20.52
C PRO A 270 -10.27 -5.80 19.01
N ALA A 271 -10.67 -4.73 18.29
CA ALA A 271 -10.75 -4.75 16.83
C ALA A 271 -9.36 -4.98 16.19
N ALA A 272 -8.30 -4.40 16.75
CA ALA A 272 -6.93 -4.61 16.29
C ALA A 272 -6.45 -6.05 16.57
N GLN A 273 -6.76 -6.59 17.75
CA GLN A 273 -6.49 -8.00 18.07
C GLN A 273 -7.26 -8.96 17.16
N ALA A 274 -8.53 -8.65 16.86
CA ALA A 274 -9.33 -9.42 15.91
C ALA A 274 -8.77 -9.33 14.48
N ALA A 275 -8.25 -8.17 14.07
CA ALA A 275 -7.58 -8.02 12.78
C ALA A 275 -6.33 -8.91 12.67
N ILE A 276 -5.54 -8.99 13.75
CA ILE A 276 -4.38 -9.90 13.85
C ILE A 276 -4.84 -11.36 13.77
N ALA A 277 -5.88 -11.73 14.52
CA ALA A 277 -6.42 -13.09 14.49
C ALA A 277 -6.95 -13.49 13.11
N ALA A 278 -7.55 -12.56 12.37
CA ALA A 278 -8.08 -12.79 11.03
C ALA A 278 -6.97 -12.94 9.96
N ALA A 279 -5.83 -12.28 10.15
CA ALA A 279 -4.67 -12.37 9.25
C ALA A 279 -3.33 -12.31 10.01
N PRO A 280 -2.89 -13.42 10.64
CA PRO A 280 -1.73 -13.42 11.55
C PRO A 280 -0.39 -13.08 10.89
N THR A 281 -0.29 -13.25 9.57
CA THR A 281 0.90 -12.94 8.76
C THR A 281 0.91 -11.49 8.27
N ASP A 282 -0.20 -10.74 8.42
CA ASP A 282 -0.31 -9.37 7.97
C ASP A 282 0.32 -8.41 8.98
N TYR A 283 1.50 -7.86 8.65
CA TYR A 283 2.20 -6.89 9.49
C TYR A 283 1.37 -5.63 9.79
N ARG A 284 0.42 -5.27 8.92
CA ARG A 284 -0.35 -4.01 9.04
C ARG A 284 -1.28 -4.04 10.23
N ALA A 285 -1.82 -5.20 10.60
CA ALA A 285 -2.66 -5.35 11.79
C ALA A 285 -1.84 -5.11 13.07
N HIS A 286 -0.63 -5.66 13.13
CA HIS A 286 0.33 -5.40 14.21
C HIS A 286 0.75 -3.92 14.25
N PHE A 287 1.05 -3.33 13.09
CA PHE A 287 1.41 -1.92 12.98
C PHE A 287 0.28 -0.99 13.45
N LEU A 288 -0.98 -1.28 13.11
CA LEU A 288 -2.13 -0.51 13.58
C LEU A 288 -2.33 -0.65 15.10
N LEU A 289 -2.17 -1.85 15.66
CA LEU A 289 -2.18 -2.03 17.11
C LEU A 289 -1.07 -1.22 17.78
N ALA A 290 0.13 -1.20 17.19
CA ALA A 290 1.25 -0.42 17.67
C ALA A 290 0.93 1.08 17.69
N ARG A 291 0.31 1.61 16.62
CA ARG A 291 -0.13 3.01 16.56
C ARG A 291 -1.19 3.37 17.60
N VAL A 292 -2.09 2.45 17.95
CA VAL A 292 -3.05 2.66 19.05
C VAL A 292 -2.30 2.81 20.37
N TYR A 293 -1.36 1.91 20.66
CA TYR A 293 -0.56 1.99 21.89
C TYR A 293 0.39 3.18 21.90
N ASP A 294 0.93 3.58 20.76
CA ASP A 294 1.78 4.75 20.58
C ASP A 294 1.03 6.04 20.97
N LEU A 295 -0.21 6.19 20.49
CA LEU A 295 -1.09 7.29 20.92
C LEU A 295 -1.35 7.26 22.44
N LEU A 296 -1.59 6.08 23.02
CA LEU A 296 -1.78 5.93 24.46
C LEU A 296 -0.48 6.24 25.25
N SER A 297 0.68 5.93 24.70
CA SER A 297 2.00 6.24 25.26
C SER A 297 2.25 7.74 25.29
N LEU A 298 1.89 8.47 24.23
CA LEU A 298 1.94 9.94 24.19
C LEU A 298 1.08 10.57 25.30
N LEU A 299 -0.06 9.95 25.61
CA LEU A 299 -0.95 10.35 26.71
C LEU A 299 -0.54 9.80 28.08
N LYS A 300 0.67 9.21 28.19
CA LYS A 300 1.24 8.67 29.43
C LYS A 300 0.39 7.58 30.10
N VAL A 301 -0.33 6.78 29.30
CA VAL A 301 -1.05 5.60 29.80
C VAL A 301 -0.04 4.51 30.19
N GLU A 302 -0.18 3.97 31.40
CA GLU A 302 0.70 2.92 31.92
C GLU A 302 0.69 1.67 31.02
N GLY A 303 1.87 1.07 30.78
CA GLY A 303 2.02 -0.12 29.93
C GLY A 303 1.93 0.13 28.42
N ALA A 304 1.50 1.32 27.98
CA ALA A 304 1.27 1.61 26.56
C ALA A 304 2.57 1.61 25.75
N TYR A 305 3.67 2.13 26.31
CA TYR A 305 4.97 2.11 25.64
C TYR A 305 5.43 0.67 25.32
N GLN A 306 5.37 -0.24 26.30
CA GLN A 306 5.75 -1.63 26.08
C GLN A 306 4.82 -2.32 25.07
N GLY A 307 3.52 -2.01 25.12
CA GLY A 307 2.54 -2.48 24.13
C GLY A 307 2.87 -2.03 22.71
N ALA A 308 3.23 -0.75 22.53
CA ALA A 308 3.62 -0.18 21.25
C ALA A 308 4.91 -0.83 20.72
N ALA A 309 5.95 -0.91 21.56
CA ALA A 309 7.23 -1.52 21.18
C ALA A 309 7.07 -2.99 20.77
N ALA A 310 6.31 -3.78 21.53
CA ALA A 310 6.04 -5.18 21.21
C ALA A 310 5.27 -5.34 19.89
N ALA A 311 4.25 -4.51 19.65
CA ALA A 311 3.47 -4.55 18.43
C ALA A 311 4.28 -4.08 17.20
N TYR A 312 5.14 -3.07 17.34
CA TYR A 312 6.08 -2.67 16.28
C TYR A 312 7.10 -3.77 15.98
N SER A 313 7.64 -4.44 17.01
CA SER A 313 8.54 -5.60 16.82
C SER A 313 7.85 -6.72 16.05
N ALA A 314 6.61 -7.07 16.42
CA ALA A 314 5.84 -8.08 15.71
C ALA A 314 5.55 -7.69 14.24
N ALA A 315 5.30 -6.41 13.97
CA ALA A 315 5.17 -5.91 12.60
C ALA A 315 6.50 -6.04 11.83
N ALA A 316 7.63 -5.70 12.46
CA ALA A 316 8.96 -5.77 11.86
C ALA A 316 9.39 -7.22 11.55
N GLU A 317 9.03 -8.20 12.37
CA GLU A 317 9.28 -9.62 12.07
C GLU A 317 8.56 -10.09 10.80
N ARG A 318 7.37 -9.55 10.53
CA ARG A 318 6.54 -9.93 9.37
C ARG A 318 6.88 -9.16 8.11
N ASN A 319 7.52 -8.00 8.25
CA ASN A 319 7.98 -7.19 7.12
C ASN A 319 9.31 -6.48 7.42
N PRO A 320 10.42 -7.24 7.53
CA PRO A 320 11.70 -6.74 8.07
C PRO A 320 12.42 -5.74 7.17
N THR A 321 12.01 -5.66 5.90
CA THR A 321 12.60 -4.75 4.91
C THR A 321 11.74 -3.51 4.66
N ASN A 322 10.64 -3.30 5.40
CA ASN A 322 9.84 -2.08 5.27
C ASN A 322 10.48 -0.91 6.05
N PRO A 323 10.92 0.17 5.39
CA PRO A 323 11.55 1.32 6.07
C PRO A 323 10.58 2.12 6.96
N ALA A 324 9.27 1.99 6.76
CA ALA A 324 8.27 2.70 7.57
C ALA A 324 8.19 2.19 9.01
N LEU A 325 8.50 0.90 9.24
CA LEU A 325 8.46 0.29 10.57
C LEU A 325 9.54 0.83 11.52
N PRO A 326 10.85 0.83 11.17
CA PRO A 326 11.86 1.44 12.01
C PRO A 326 11.67 2.96 12.15
N LEU A 327 11.10 3.66 11.16
CA LEU A 327 10.74 5.07 11.34
C LEU A 327 9.63 5.26 12.41
N ALA A 328 8.63 4.38 12.43
CA ALA A 328 7.59 4.46 13.46
C ALA A 328 8.15 4.16 14.86
N VAL A 329 9.07 3.20 14.97
CA VAL A 329 9.84 2.97 16.21
C VAL A 329 10.63 4.21 16.61
N ALA A 330 11.33 4.86 15.67
CA ALA A 330 12.07 6.07 15.96
C ALA A 330 11.19 7.19 16.55
N ARG A 331 9.96 7.35 16.05
CA ARG A 331 8.99 8.32 16.57
C ARG A 331 8.54 7.97 17.99
N LEU A 332 8.27 6.69 18.26
CA LEU A 332 7.94 6.21 19.60
C LEU A 332 9.08 6.47 20.60
N GLU A 333 10.33 6.14 20.21
CA GLU A 333 11.52 6.36 21.04
C GLU A 333 11.77 7.85 21.29
N ALA A 334 11.57 8.70 20.28
CA ALA A 334 11.71 10.14 20.40
C ALA A 334 10.68 10.72 21.39
N ALA A 335 9.43 10.26 21.30
CA ALA A 335 8.37 10.64 22.24
C ALA A 335 8.63 10.16 23.68
N ALA A 336 9.38 9.07 23.83
CA ALA A 336 9.84 8.56 25.12
C ALA A 336 11.11 9.28 25.64
N GLY A 337 11.72 10.15 24.83
CA GLY A 337 12.97 10.84 25.17
C GLY A 337 14.22 9.96 25.03
N ASN A 338 14.12 8.80 24.38
CA ASN A 338 15.24 7.89 24.14
C ASN A 338 15.99 8.28 22.85
N ALA A 339 16.97 9.18 22.97
CA ALA A 339 17.74 9.67 21.82
C ALA A 339 18.54 8.56 21.12
N GLU A 340 19.11 7.61 21.86
CA GLU A 340 19.89 6.50 21.30
C GLU A 340 19.00 5.54 20.50
N GLY A 341 17.85 5.17 21.07
CA GLY A 341 16.84 4.35 20.39
C GLY A 341 16.32 5.02 19.12
N THR A 342 16.06 6.33 19.20
CA THR A 342 15.65 7.16 18.06
C THR A 342 16.68 7.10 16.95
N GLN A 343 17.95 7.39 17.25
CA GLN A 343 19.02 7.42 16.26
C GLN A 343 19.24 6.05 15.61
N THR A 344 19.20 4.97 16.40
CA THR A 344 19.33 3.60 15.92
C THR A 344 18.23 3.25 14.92
N ALA A 345 16.98 3.57 15.27
CA ALA A 345 15.82 3.26 14.46
C ALA A 345 15.76 4.11 13.17
N ILE A 346 16.09 5.41 13.23
CA ILE A 346 16.24 6.25 12.03
C ILE A 346 17.33 5.72 11.10
N THR A 347 18.49 5.40 11.65
CA THR A 347 19.61 4.85 10.88
C THR A 347 19.18 3.57 10.16
N ARG A 348 18.43 2.70 10.84
CA ARG A 348 17.87 1.49 10.22
C ARG A 348 16.88 1.80 9.10
N ALA A 349 15.99 2.78 9.27
CA ALA A 349 15.06 3.20 8.23
C ALA A 349 15.79 3.69 6.96
N LEU A 350 16.81 4.54 7.14
CA LEU A 350 17.62 5.09 6.04
C LEU A 350 18.55 4.04 5.40
N GLN A 351 19.03 3.04 6.15
CA GLN A 351 19.73 1.89 5.57
C GLN A 351 18.83 1.06 4.65
N LEU A 352 17.56 0.88 5.02
CA LEU A 352 16.58 0.15 4.20
C LEU A 352 16.17 0.94 2.96
N LYS A 353 16.10 2.26 3.07
CA LYS A 353 15.76 3.18 1.98
C LYS A 353 16.43 4.56 2.20
N PRO A 354 17.58 4.84 1.58
CA PRO A 354 18.34 6.08 1.81
C PRO A 354 17.59 7.35 1.45
N ASP A 355 16.77 7.31 0.39
CA ASP A 355 15.91 8.40 -0.09
C ASP A 355 14.54 8.41 0.59
N TYR A 356 14.37 7.80 1.76
CA TYR A 356 13.07 7.74 2.43
C TYR A 356 12.70 9.10 3.03
N THR A 357 11.91 9.87 2.28
CA THR A 357 11.48 11.23 2.61
C THR A 357 10.98 11.38 4.04
N ASP A 358 10.11 10.49 4.51
CA ASP A 358 9.52 10.61 5.86
C ASP A 358 10.56 10.47 6.98
N ALA A 359 11.59 9.65 6.78
CA ALA A 359 12.68 9.50 7.74
C ALA A 359 13.65 10.69 7.69
N ILE A 360 13.96 11.16 6.49
CA ILE A 360 14.79 12.35 6.29
C ILE A 360 14.15 13.58 6.94
N LEU A 361 12.86 13.83 6.69
CA LEU A 361 12.13 14.94 7.29
C LEU A 361 12.06 14.81 8.81
N PHE A 362 11.96 13.58 9.34
CA PHE A 362 11.99 13.35 10.77
C PHE A 362 13.36 13.69 11.40
N VAL A 363 14.47 13.40 10.72
CA VAL A 363 15.81 13.86 11.14
C VAL A 363 15.88 15.38 11.21
N VAL A 364 15.37 16.07 10.17
CA VAL A 364 15.32 17.54 10.16
C VAL A 364 14.52 18.06 11.35
N GLN A 365 13.34 17.48 11.62
CA GLN A 365 12.50 17.84 12.75
C GLN A 365 13.23 17.70 14.11
N ILE A 366 13.97 16.61 14.31
CA ILE A 366 14.74 16.39 15.54
C ILE A 366 15.85 17.44 15.69
N ASN A 367 16.59 17.72 14.62
CA ASN A 367 17.70 18.69 14.66
C ASN A 367 17.18 20.11 14.96
N VAL A 368 16.04 20.49 14.39
CA VAL A 368 15.36 21.75 14.69
C VAL A 368 14.92 21.80 16.16
N ALA A 369 14.32 20.72 16.67
CA ALA A 369 13.88 20.65 18.07
C ALA A 369 15.05 20.76 19.06
N ASN A 370 16.25 20.30 18.68
CA ASN A 370 17.47 20.42 19.48
C ASN A 370 18.11 21.82 19.42
N ASN A 371 17.49 22.78 18.72
CA ASN A 371 17.95 24.15 18.53
C ASN A 371 19.37 24.28 17.94
N ASP A 372 19.81 23.26 17.20
CA ASP A 372 21.09 23.27 16.49
C ASP A 372 20.85 23.56 15.01
N LEU A 373 20.69 24.85 14.71
CA LEU A 373 20.43 25.33 13.35
C LEU A 373 21.56 24.97 12.38
N ALA A 374 22.82 24.98 12.83
CA ALA A 374 23.97 24.69 11.98
C ALA A 374 23.97 23.22 11.56
N SER A 375 23.79 22.30 12.50
CA SER A 375 23.67 20.86 12.19
C SER A 375 22.39 20.57 11.40
N ALA A 376 21.29 21.27 11.68
CA ALA A 376 20.06 21.14 10.90
C ALA A 376 20.28 21.50 9.42
N ILE A 377 20.95 22.62 9.14
CA ILE A 377 21.30 23.03 7.77
C ILE A 377 22.20 21.99 7.11
N GLU A 378 23.26 21.54 7.78
CA GLU A 378 24.22 20.59 7.19
C GLU A 378 23.58 19.22 6.90
N ASN A 379 22.82 18.68 7.85
CA ASN A 379 22.08 17.44 7.64
C ASN A 379 21.03 17.58 6.53
N THR A 380 20.39 18.74 6.39
CA THR A 380 19.43 19.00 5.32
C THR A 380 20.11 19.16 3.96
N LYS A 381 21.36 19.66 3.90
CA LYS A 381 22.17 19.65 2.66
C LYS A 381 22.47 18.22 2.20
N ILE A 382 22.81 17.32 3.11
CA ILE A 382 23.00 15.90 2.79
C ILE A 382 21.67 15.27 2.31
N ALA A 383 20.56 15.65 2.95
CA ALA A 383 19.22 15.19 2.57
C ALA A 383 18.84 15.57 1.13
N VAL A 384 19.07 16.82 0.70
CA VAL A 384 18.79 17.22 -0.70
C VAL A 384 19.71 16.52 -1.70
N GLN A 385 20.93 16.13 -1.31
CA GLN A 385 21.80 15.32 -2.17
C GLN A 385 21.30 13.87 -2.31
N THR A 386 20.72 13.33 -1.25
CA THR A 386 20.22 11.93 -1.22
C THR A 386 18.87 11.79 -1.91
N ALA A 387 18.02 12.81 -1.81
CA ALA A 387 16.68 12.84 -2.40
C ALA A 387 16.41 14.16 -3.17
N PRO A 388 17.16 14.43 -4.26
CA PRO A 388 17.12 15.71 -4.96
C PRO A 388 15.78 16.01 -5.65
N GLY A 389 14.94 15.00 -5.88
CA GLY A 389 13.62 15.14 -6.49
C GLY A 389 12.48 15.47 -5.53
N VAL A 390 12.77 15.72 -4.24
CA VAL A 390 11.74 15.89 -3.21
C VAL A 390 11.62 17.35 -2.80
N ALA A 391 10.56 18.02 -3.26
CA ALA A 391 10.32 19.45 -3.02
C ALA A 391 10.29 19.83 -1.53
N SER A 392 9.72 18.97 -0.67
CA SER A 392 9.61 19.23 0.77
C SER A 392 10.97 19.31 1.47
N ILE A 393 11.97 18.56 1.02
CA ILE A 393 13.33 18.61 1.60
C ILE A 393 14.04 19.90 1.20
N TRP A 394 13.91 20.31 -0.07
CA TRP A 394 14.40 21.61 -0.55
C TRP A 394 13.74 22.78 0.18
N PHE A 395 12.43 22.70 0.40
CA PHE A 395 11.70 23.67 1.21
C PHE A 395 12.26 23.77 2.63
N GLN A 396 12.50 22.64 3.30
CA GLN A 396 13.09 22.64 4.65
C GLN A 396 14.48 23.29 4.67
N LEU A 397 15.33 23.00 3.68
CA LEU A 397 16.65 23.65 3.57
C LEU A 397 16.51 25.18 3.45
N GLY A 398 15.61 25.64 2.59
CA GLY A 398 15.32 27.04 2.39
C GLY A 398 14.76 27.72 3.65
N LEU A 399 13.83 27.06 4.34
CA LEU A 399 13.27 27.52 5.60
C LEU A 399 14.36 27.68 6.67
N LEU A 400 15.24 26.68 6.83
CA LEU A 400 16.35 26.74 7.78
C LEU A 400 17.31 27.89 7.48
N HIS A 401 17.68 28.10 6.21
CA HIS A 401 18.51 29.25 5.82
C HIS A 401 17.81 30.58 6.12
N TYR A 402 16.51 30.69 5.83
CA TYR A 402 15.72 31.90 6.09
C TYR A 402 15.60 32.20 7.58
N SER A 403 15.29 31.19 8.41
CA SER A 403 15.23 31.31 9.87
C SER A 403 16.58 31.66 10.47
N GLY A 404 17.69 31.19 9.86
CA GLY A 404 19.06 31.59 10.20
C GLY A 404 19.46 33.00 9.75
N GLY A 405 18.55 33.76 9.13
CA GLY A 405 18.84 35.10 8.62
C GLY A 405 19.58 35.13 7.28
N ASN A 406 19.88 33.97 6.68
CA ASN A 406 20.62 33.85 5.43
C ASN A 406 19.66 33.79 4.24
N ALA A 407 18.97 34.90 3.96
CA ALA A 407 17.98 34.98 2.88
C ALA A 407 18.59 34.66 1.50
N LYS A 408 19.82 35.11 1.23
CA LYS A 408 20.60 34.77 0.04
C LYS A 408 20.73 33.27 -0.23
N ASP A 409 20.96 32.46 0.82
CA ASP A 409 21.08 31.00 0.68
C ASP A 409 19.71 30.30 0.67
N ALA A 410 18.68 30.92 1.25
CA ALA A 410 17.32 30.41 1.24
C ALA A 410 16.71 30.41 -0.17
N ILE A 411 16.96 31.47 -0.94
CA ILE A 411 16.42 31.65 -2.31
C ILE A 411 16.64 30.44 -3.21
N PRO A 412 17.87 29.96 -3.47
CA PRO A 412 18.09 28.86 -4.41
C PRO A 412 17.44 27.54 -3.95
N ALA A 413 17.38 27.28 -2.64
CA ALA A 413 16.70 26.10 -2.11
C ALA A 413 15.18 26.18 -2.29
N LEU A 414 14.58 27.35 -2.06
CA LEU A 414 13.13 27.57 -2.24
C LEU A 414 12.74 27.61 -3.74
N GLU A 415 13.57 28.17 -4.60
CA GLU A 415 13.40 28.12 -6.07
C GLU A 415 13.41 26.67 -6.58
N GLN A 416 14.32 25.83 -6.05
CA GLN A 416 14.37 24.42 -6.40
C GLN A 416 13.13 23.65 -5.90
N ALA A 417 12.63 23.97 -4.71
CA ALA A 417 11.36 23.43 -4.21
C ALA A 417 10.20 23.75 -5.15
N LEU A 418 10.12 24.99 -5.66
CA LEU A 418 9.09 25.41 -6.63
C LEU A 418 9.31 24.84 -8.03
N THR A 419 10.55 24.57 -8.42
CA THR A 419 10.83 23.87 -9.68
C THR A 419 10.26 22.44 -9.66
N LEU A 420 10.35 21.77 -8.51
CA LEU A 420 9.82 20.41 -8.31
C LEU A 420 8.31 20.39 -8.05
N ALA A 421 7.79 21.39 -7.35
CA ALA A 421 6.38 21.54 -7.01
C ALA A 421 5.93 23.01 -7.18
N PRO A 422 5.50 23.41 -8.40
CA PRO A 422 5.15 24.82 -8.69
C PRO A 422 4.04 25.39 -7.82
N GLU A 423 3.11 24.55 -7.35
CA GLU A 423 1.99 24.95 -6.51
C GLU A 423 2.31 24.92 -5.00
N TYR A 424 3.58 24.71 -4.62
CA TYR A 424 3.96 24.61 -3.21
C TYR A 424 3.86 25.98 -2.51
N ALA A 425 2.68 26.28 -1.99
CA ALA A 425 2.33 27.57 -1.41
C ALA A 425 3.30 28.02 -0.31
N ASN A 426 3.71 27.12 0.58
CA ASN A 426 4.67 27.43 1.63
C ASN A 426 6.03 27.86 1.07
N ALA A 427 6.51 27.21 0.02
CA ALA A 427 7.76 27.59 -0.63
C ALA A 427 7.66 28.96 -1.31
N LYS A 428 6.53 29.27 -1.98
CA LYS A 428 6.27 30.61 -2.54
C LYS A 428 6.28 31.69 -1.45
N TYR A 429 5.65 31.40 -0.31
CA TYR A 429 5.55 32.34 0.81
C TYR A 429 6.93 32.72 1.36
N PHE A 430 7.74 31.72 1.71
CA PHE A 430 9.07 31.98 2.24
C PHE A 430 10.04 32.52 1.18
N LEU A 431 9.86 32.17 -0.10
CA LEU A 431 10.66 32.75 -1.18
C LEU A 431 10.35 34.24 -1.36
N GLY A 432 9.08 34.63 -1.27
CA GLY A 432 8.66 36.03 -1.28
C GLY A 432 9.29 36.83 -0.13
N LEU A 433 9.28 36.28 1.09
CA LEU A 433 9.96 36.92 2.23
C LEU A 433 11.49 37.01 2.04
N ALA A 434 12.11 35.96 1.50
CA ALA A 434 13.54 35.95 1.23
C ALA A 434 13.92 36.98 0.15
N TYR A 435 13.14 37.10 -0.93
CA TYR A 435 13.31 38.14 -1.94
C TYR A 435 13.18 39.55 -1.37
N TYR A 436 12.20 39.81 -0.51
CA TYR A 436 12.08 41.10 0.14
C TYR A 436 13.33 41.45 0.98
N LYS A 437 13.84 40.50 1.79
CA LYS A 437 15.06 40.69 2.59
C LYS A 437 16.30 41.00 1.75
N GLU A 438 16.40 40.44 0.54
CA GLU A 438 17.49 40.71 -0.41
C GLU A 438 17.22 41.94 -1.31
N GLY A 439 16.17 42.73 -1.03
CA GLY A 439 15.83 43.94 -1.77
C GLY A 439 15.12 43.71 -3.12
N ARG A 440 14.76 42.46 -3.44
CA ARG A 440 14.05 42.07 -4.67
C ARG A 440 12.53 42.26 -4.52
N GLN A 441 12.09 43.48 -4.21
CA GLN A 441 10.68 43.77 -3.87
C GLN A 441 9.68 43.40 -4.97
N ASN A 442 10.01 43.63 -6.25
CA ASN A 442 9.13 43.29 -7.37
C ASN A 442 8.93 41.77 -7.49
N ASP A 443 9.98 40.97 -7.26
CA ASP A 443 9.87 39.51 -7.29
C ASP A 443 9.04 39.00 -6.11
N ALA A 444 9.21 39.60 -4.92
CA ALA A 444 8.41 39.29 -3.74
C ALA A 444 6.92 39.59 -3.99
N LEU A 445 6.60 40.78 -4.51
CA LEU A 445 5.24 41.20 -4.82
C LEU A 445 4.55 40.22 -5.77
N ARG A 446 5.22 39.83 -6.87
CA ARG A 446 4.68 38.85 -7.83
C ARG A 446 4.31 37.52 -7.17
N LEU A 447 5.20 36.97 -6.33
CA LEU A 447 4.92 35.69 -5.65
C LEU A 447 3.74 35.79 -4.67
N PHE A 448 3.62 36.91 -3.95
CA PHE A 448 2.49 37.11 -3.05
C PHE A 448 1.18 37.38 -3.79
N GLU A 449 1.21 38.05 -4.95
CA GLU A 449 0.03 38.18 -5.83
C GLU A 449 -0.44 36.82 -6.35
N GLU A 450 0.47 35.93 -6.76
CA GLU A 450 0.12 34.55 -7.10
C GLU A 450 -0.49 33.78 -5.93
N LEU A 451 0.05 33.96 -4.71
CA LEU A 451 -0.49 33.33 -3.51
C LEU A 451 -1.90 33.82 -3.16
N VAL A 452 -2.22 35.09 -3.40
CA VAL A 452 -3.60 35.59 -3.23
C VAL A 452 -4.56 34.89 -4.18
N LEU A 453 -4.13 34.61 -5.42
CA LEU A 453 -4.97 33.92 -6.40
C LEU A 453 -5.26 32.47 -5.99
N SER A 454 -4.28 31.76 -5.44
CA SER A 454 -4.47 30.38 -4.98
C SER A 454 -5.09 30.27 -3.58
N ASN A 455 -4.96 31.30 -2.74
CA ASN A 455 -5.48 31.34 -1.37
C ASN A 455 -6.33 32.62 -1.16
N PRO A 456 -7.49 32.74 -1.82
CA PRO A 456 -8.26 33.98 -1.85
C PRO A 456 -8.84 34.40 -0.49
N ASP A 457 -8.94 33.49 0.48
CA ASP A 457 -9.47 33.79 1.81
C ASP A 457 -8.37 34.15 2.83
N ASN A 458 -7.09 34.05 2.45
CA ASN A 458 -5.97 34.32 3.36
C ASN A 458 -5.74 35.83 3.53
N THR A 459 -6.17 36.37 4.67
CA THR A 459 -6.04 37.80 5.02
C THR A 459 -4.59 38.23 5.24
N GLU A 460 -3.73 37.32 5.71
CA GLU A 460 -2.32 37.60 5.94
C GLU A 460 -1.61 37.89 4.62
N VAL A 461 -1.79 37.03 3.62
CA VAL A 461 -1.18 37.20 2.29
C VAL A 461 -1.68 38.48 1.60
N LYS A 462 -2.97 38.81 1.71
CA LYS A 462 -3.52 40.08 1.17
C LYS A 462 -2.90 41.32 1.82
N THR A 463 -2.68 41.25 3.13
CA THR A 463 -2.03 42.35 3.88
C THR A 463 -0.58 42.49 3.46
N ILE A 464 0.14 41.38 3.26
CA ILE A 464 1.52 41.39 2.73
C ILE A 464 1.58 42.09 1.37
N VAL A 465 0.68 41.77 0.43
CA VAL A 465 0.62 42.45 -0.87
C VAL A 465 0.39 43.95 -0.71
N THR A 466 -0.57 44.34 0.15
CA THR A 466 -0.89 45.75 0.42
C THR A 466 0.32 46.50 0.99
N ASN A 467 1.04 45.88 1.93
CA ASN A 467 2.24 46.44 2.53
C ASN A 467 3.36 46.63 1.49
N LEU A 468 3.62 45.62 0.67
CA LEU A 468 4.63 45.68 -0.37
C LEU A 468 4.31 46.75 -1.42
N GLN A 469 3.05 46.88 -1.84
CA GLN A 469 2.60 47.94 -2.77
C GLN A 469 2.74 49.35 -2.16
N ALA A 470 2.59 49.47 -0.84
CA ALA A 470 2.80 50.71 -0.10
C ALA A 470 4.28 50.99 0.23
N GLY A 471 5.22 50.13 -0.20
CA GLY A 471 6.65 50.27 0.11
C GLY A 471 7.00 50.00 1.58
N LYS A 472 6.13 49.29 2.31
CA LYS A 472 6.31 48.92 3.71
C LYS A 472 6.91 47.52 3.84
N ASP A 473 7.35 47.19 5.05
CA ASP A 473 7.71 45.81 5.38
C ASP A 473 6.51 44.87 5.13
N PRO A 474 6.70 43.72 4.46
CA PRO A 474 5.60 42.80 4.14
C PRO A 474 4.80 42.41 5.39
N LEU A 475 5.45 42.36 6.55
CA LEU A 475 4.82 41.95 7.80
C LEU A 475 4.40 43.12 8.69
N ASP A 476 4.45 44.36 8.18
CA ASP A 476 4.00 45.54 8.92
C ASP A 476 2.52 45.42 9.34
N GLY A 477 2.22 45.73 10.60
CA GLY A 477 0.88 45.62 11.16
C GLY A 477 0.33 44.19 11.29
N LEU A 478 1.08 43.16 10.88
CA LEU A 478 0.73 41.78 11.16
C LEU A 478 1.26 41.41 12.54
N GLN A 479 0.36 40.98 13.43
CA GLN A 479 0.72 40.28 14.66
C GLN A 479 0.46 38.79 14.43
N PRO A 480 1.37 38.09 13.73
CA PRO A 480 1.19 36.66 13.56
C PRO A 480 1.30 35.97 14.93
N PRO A 481 0.49 34.93 15.20
CA PRO A 481 0.58 34.15 16.45
C PRO A 481 1.96 33.56 16.72
N THR A 482 2.78 33.45 15.67
CA THR A 482 4.14 32.92 15.69
C THR A 482 4.97 33.72 14.70
N ALA A 483 6.14 34.21 15.13
CA ALA A 483 7.02 34.96 14.26
C ALA A 483 7.45 34.09 13.06
N PRO A 484 7.63 34.65 11.85
CA PRO A 484 7.95 33.87 10.66
C PRO A 484 9.21 33.01 10.78
N GLN A 485 10.16 33.42 11.62
CA GLN A 485 11.41 32.71 11.88
C GLN A 485 11.17 31.44 12.71
N ASP A 486 10.11 31.44 13.54
CA ASP A 486 9.70 30.35 14.41
C ASP A 486 8.61 29.47 13.77
N ARG A 487 8.09 29.88 12.60
CA ARG A 487 7.09 29.11 11.85
C ARG A 487 7.74 27.92 11.15
N GLN A 488 7.38 26.72 11.57
CA GLN A 488 7.76 25.49 10.87
C GLN A 488 7.00 25.30 9.54
N THR A 489 5.86 25.97 9.38
CA THR A 489 5.03 25.99 8.16
C THR A 489 4.48 27.39 7.90
N ALA A 490 4.30 27.73 6.62
CA ALA A 490 3.69 29.02 6.26
C ALA A 490 2.19 29.02 6.60
N PRO A 491 1.55 30.19 6.76
CA PRO A 491 0.13 30.33 7.09
C PRO A 491 -0.80 30.03 5.89
N VAL A 492 -0.26 29.54 4.78
CA VAL A 492 -1.00 29.26 3.54
C VAL A 492 -1.31 27.77 3.43
N SER A 493 -2.51 27.43 2.98
CA SER A 493 -2.86 26.05 2.64
C SER A 493 -2.16 25.65 1.34
N GLN A 494 -1.73 24.38 1.27
CA GLN A 494 -1.26 23.77 0.03
C GLN A 494 -2.42 23.42 -0.91
#